data_AF-A0A6V7FP41-F1
#
_entry.id   AF-A0A6V7FP41-F1
#
_cell.length_a   1.000
_cell.length_b   1.000
_cell.length_c   1.000
_cell.angle_alpha   90.00
_cell.angle_beta   90.00
_cell.angle_gamma   90.00
#
_symmetry.space_group_name_H-M   'P 1'
#
loop_
_entity.id
_entity.type
_entity.pdbx_description
1 polymer ?
#
loop_
_entity_poly.entity_id
_entity_poly.type
_entity_poly.pdbx_seq_one_letter_code
_entity_poly.pdbx_strand_id
1 'polypeptide(L)'
;MAESLRLAVTRAIADGIAPALADALPTGASTLHRLLGVIPDSPHFRHNADNPLPFDLIVVDEASMVDLPLMCKLVEAVADGTQLILLGDADQLPSVEAGDVLAAILQAAGPGDTLQPHDEQALQPLLGSAPPDNTPASTQTVSHTHTGGLAGHRVHLLRGYRQADNFALAPLADAIRTGDADTALALLRSGELAGVHFHEDGEDPLALGRDALLAHWRALAAAHDPAAALRDAARLRLLTAVRAGPQGARGLNARIEQLLADTGSGARRLGSASPWFQGRLLLITENSYRHGLFNGDVGICLRSDASPFSGRSDETPSSAPSQSGATANRHDPSTDSRAQGPLVAWFEGDGDGQVRGFHPAALPAHESAFAMTVHKAQGSEFDTVWLQLPTRDARVLSRELLYTGITRARRALHLAGSEAVIRSALARHAARISGLAWRLGAQQQAAPAKPATGPSTALPVQGSLF
;
A
#
# COMPACT_ATOMS: atom_id res chain seq x y z
N MET A 1 4.62 4.26 7.72
CA MET A 1 5.81 3.78 8.46
C MET A 1 6.20 4.69 9.63
N ALA A 2 6.53 5.98 9.42
CA ALA A 2 7.02 6.85 10.51
C ALA A 2 6.04 7.04 11.68
N GLU A 3 4.74 7.17 11.41
CA GLU A 3 3.70 7.23 12.45
C GLU A 3 3.58 5.90 13.22
N SER A 4 3.58 4.76 12.50
CA SER A 4 3.51 3.42 13.09
C SER A 4 4.71 3.12 13.98
N LEU A 5 5.92 3.52 13.57
CA LEU A 5 7.14 3.38 14.37
C LEU A 5 7.03 4.23 15.65
N ARG A 6 6.59 5.49 15.55
CA ARG A 6 6.39 6.36 16.73
C ARG A 6 5.37 5.78 17.72
N LEU A 7 4.24 5.26 17.22
CA LEU A 7 3.23 4.59 18.04
C LEU A 7 3.78 3.32 18.72
N ALA A 8 4.56 2.52 17.98
CA ALA A 8 5.20 1.32 18.52
C ALA A 8 6.22 1.66 19.61
N VAL A 9 7.04 2.70 19.41
CA VAL A 9 7.98 3.21 20.41
C VAL A 9 7.26 3.71 21.66
N THR A 10 6.16 4.46 21.48
CA THR A 10 5.36 4.94 22.61
C THR A 10 4.80 3.77 23.43
N ARG A 11 4.29 2.72 22.76
CA ARG A 11 3.81 1.50 23.43
C ARG A 11 4.95 0.75 24.12
N ALA A 12 6.09 0.57 23.45
CA ALA A 12 7.25 -0.11 24.02
C ALA A 12 7.75 0.57 25.31
N ILE A 13 7.79 1.90 25.34
CA ILE A 13 8.12 2.65 26.57
C ILE A 13 7.08 2.38 27.66
N ALA A 14 5.79 2.38 27.31
CA ALA A 14 4.72 2.07 28.25
C ALA A 14 4.82 0.62 28.80
N ASP A 15 5.30 -0.31 27.97
CA ASP A 15 5.55 -1.71 28.33
C ASP A 15 6.87 -1.91 29.11
N GLY A 16 7.57 -0.83 29.49
CA GLY A 16 8.73 -0.85 30.37
C GLY A 16 10.08 -0.90 29.66
N ILE A 17 10.13 -0.71 28.34
CA ILE A 17 11.42 -0.55 27.62
C ILE A 17 12.06 0.79 28.03
N ALA A 18 13.37 0.74 28.32
CA ALA A 18 14.12 1.90 28.75
C ALA A 18 14.03 3.05 27.72
N PRO A 19 13.66 4.29 28.12
CA PRO A 19 13.54 5.42 27.20
C PRO A 19 14.79 5.70 26.37
N ALA A 20 15.99 5.43 26.93
CA ALA A 20 17.25 5.59 26.22
C ALA A 20 17.38 4.71 24.95
N LEU A 21 16.71 3.54 24.91
CA LEU A 21 16.66 2.70 23.70
C LEU A 21 15.71 3.28 22.65
N ALA A 22 14.64 3.96 23.09
CA ALA A 22 13.71 4.64 22.21
C ALA A 22 14.33 5.89 21.57
N ASP A 23 15.14 6.64 22.32
CA ASP A 23 15.86 7.82 21.81
C ASP A 23 16.91 7.46 20.74
N ALA A 24 17.42 6.21 20.75
CA ALA A 24 18.36 5.71 19.77
C ALA A 24 17.70 5.28 18.44
N LEU A 25 16.37 5.16 18.39
CA LEU A 25 15.67 4.77 17.17
C LEU A 25 15.56 5.96 16.19
N PRO A 26 15.71 5.71 14.88
CA PRO A 26 15.62 6.75 13.88
C PRO A 26 14.22 7.38 13.88
N THR A 27 14.18 8.71 13.88
CA THR A 27 12.93 9.50 13.91
C THR A 27 12.27 9.64 12.54
N GLY A 28 12.93 9.17 11.46
CA GLY A 28 12.44 9.27 10.10
C GLY A 28 12.78 8.06 9.24
N ALA A 29 11.98 7.84 8.22
CA ALA A 29 12.21 6.85 7.17
C ALA A 29 12.47 7.56 5.83
N SER A 30 13.10 6.86 4.89
CA SER A 30 13.30 7.35 3.53
C SER A 30 12.98 6.26 2.52
N THR A 31 12.56 6.64 1.32
CA THR A 31 12.42 5.68 0.22
C THR A 31 13.80 5.17 -0.20
N LEU A 32 13.89 3.93 -0.68
CA LEU A 32 15.15 3.35 -1.17
C LEU A 32 15.81 4.22 -2.24
N HIS A 33 15.02 4.83 -3.13
CA HIS A 33 15.51 5.76 -4.14
C HIS A 33 16.17 7.00 -3.52
N ARG A 34 15.59 7.57 -2.46
CA ARG A 34 16.17 8.71 -1.75
C ARG A 34 17.44 8.31 -1.00
N LEU A 35 17.42 7.13 -0.37
CA LEU A 35 18.55 6.56 0.37
C LEU A 35 19.76 6.34 -0.54
N LEU A 36 19.57 5.69 -1.68
CA LEU A 36 20.65 5.42 -2.65
C LEU A 36 21.09 6.68 -3.39
N GLY A 37 20.27 7.73 -3.42
CA GLY A 37 20.56 9.01 -4.04
C GLY A 37 20.38 8.96 -5.56
N VAL A 38 19.16 9.18 -6.02
CA VAL A 38 18.81 9.27 -7.45
C VAL A 38 19.63 10.33 -8.17
N ILE A 39 20.15 9.96 -9.35
CA ILE A 39 20.80 10.87 -10.29
C ILE A 39 19.81 11.10 -11.45
N PRO A 40 19.45 12.36 -11.78
CA PRO A 40 18.56 12.65 -12.90
C PRO A 40 19.06 12.01 -14.21
N ASP A 41 18.13 11.45 -14.98
CA ASP A 41 18.38 10.84 -16.29
C ASP A 41 19.45 9.72 -16.30
N SER A 42 19.69 9.10 -15.15
CA SER A 42 20.64 8.00 -15.00
C SER A 42 19.97 6.79 -14.35
N PRO A 43 20.27 5.56 -14.80
CA PRO A 43 19.85 4.35 -14.11
C PRO A 43 20.71 4.08 -12.85
N HIS A 44 21.79 4.83 -12.63
CA HIS A 44 22.69 4.63 -11.49
C HIS A 44 22.31 5.52 -10.31
N PHE A 45 22.74 5.08 -9.12
CA PHE A 45 22.61 5.81 -7.88
C PHE A 45 23.96 6.39 -7.43
N ARG A 46 23.90 7.41 -6.56
CA ARG A 46 25.10 8.00 -5.95
C ARG A 46 25.82 7.00 -5.05
N HIS A 47 25.06 6.18 -4.32
CA HIS A 47 25.59 5.10 -3.52
C HIS A 47 25.66 3.80 -4.33
N ASN A 48 26.81 3.14 -4.25
CA ASN A 48 27.19 1.94 -5.01
C ASN A 48 28.39 1.28 -4.31
N ALA A 49 29.00 0.27 -4.94
CA ALA A 49 30.13 -0.46 -4.37
C ALA A 49 31.36 0.42 -4.06
N ASP A 50 31.61 1.47 -4.85
CA ASP A 50 32.74 2.40 -4.66
C ASP A 50 32.40 3.52 -3.67
N ASN A 51 31.12 3.73 -3.38
CA ASN A 51 30.62 4.75 -2.46
C ASN A 51 29.46 4.17 -1.63
N PRO A 52 29.75 3.30 -0.65
CA PRO A 52 28.72 2.60 0.09
C PRO A 52 27.88 3.54 0.96
N LEU A 53 26.75 3.04 1.42
CA LEU A 53 25.87 3.71 2.37
C LEU A 53 26.58 3.85 3.73
N PRO A 54 26.55 5.04 4.35
CA PRO A 54 27.27 5.31 5.60
C PRO A 54 26.46 4.84 6.83
N PHE A 55 26.00 3.58 6.84
CA PHE A 55 25.20 3.00 7.91
C PHE A 55 25.71 1.61 8.32
N ASP A 56 25.72 1.33 9.61
CA ASP A 56 26.07 0.02 10.15
C ASP A 56 24.89 -0.96 10.11
N LEU A 57 23.66 -0.43 10.07
CA LEU A 57 22.40 -1.18 10.02
C LEU A 57 21.43 -0.52 9.03
N ILE A 58 20.93 -1.30 8.08
CA ILE A 58 19.93 -0.88 7.10
C ILE A 58 18.69 -1.75 7.27
N VAL A 59 17.54 -1.13 7.52
CA VAL A 59 16.24 -1.81 7.63
C VAL A 59 15.37 -1.38 6.46
N VAL A 60 14.93 -2.36 5.66
CA VAL A 60 14.04 -2.15 4.53
C VAL A 60 12.68 -2.74 4.86
N ASP A 61 11.68 -1.88 4.99
CA ASP A 61 10.28 -2.28 5.14
C ASP A 61 9.60 -2.43 3.77
N GLU A 62 8.52 -3.21 3.72
CA GLU A 62 7.78 -3.56 2.50
C GLU A 62 8.68 -4.17 1.39
N ALA A 63 9.60 -5.05 1.78
CA ALA A 63 10.58 -5.68 0.90
C ALA A 63 9.94 -6.50 -0.25
N SER A 64 8.67 -6.90 -0.13
CA SER A 64 7.89 -7.56 -1.19
C SER A 64 7.68 -6.66 -2.42
N MET A 65 7.73 -5.33 -2.24
CA MET A 65 7.62 -4.35 -3.32
C MET A 65 8.95 -4.09 -4.04
N VAL A 66 10.08 -4.59 -3.52
CA VAL A 66 11.41 -4.33 -4.07
C VAL A 66 11.67 -5.26 -5.25
N ASP A 67 11.91 -4.67 -6.42
CA ASP A 67 12.24 -5.41 -7.64
C ASP A 67 13.71 -5.87 -7.66
N LEU A 68 14.02 -6.77 -8.60
CA LEU A 68 15.37 -7.31 -8.72
C LEU A 68 16.43 -6.23 -9.02
N PRO A 69 16.24 -5.30 -9.98
CA PRO A 69 17.23 -4.26 -10.25
C PRO A 69 17.53 -3.35 -9.04
N LEU A 70 16.51 -2.96 -8.29
CA LEU A 70 16.67 -2.12 -7.10
C LEU A 70 17.33 -2.90 -5.97
N MET A 71 16.99 -4.17 -5.78
CA MET A 71 17.67 -5.03 -4.79
C MET A 71 19.17 -5.18 -5.12
N CYS A 72 19.53 -5.42 -6.39
CA CYS A 72 20.94 -5.52 -6.79
C CYS A 72 21.71 -4.25 -6.43
N LYS A 73 21.16 -3.08 -6.77
CA LYS A 73 21.79 -1.79 -6.47
C LYS A 73 21.84 -1.49 -4.97
N LEU A 74 20.84 -1.93 -4.21
CA LEU A 74 20.84 -1.83 -2.75
C LEU A 74 22.00 -2.65 -2.17
N VAL A 75 22.10 -3.93 -2.54
CA VAL A 75 23.15 -4.83 -2.03
C VAL A 75 24.54 -4.34 -2.43
N GLU A 76 24.73 -3.83 -3.67
CA GLU A 76 25.99 -3.21 -4.09
C GLU A 76 26.37 -1.98 -3.26
N ALA A 77 25.39 -1.25 -2.71
CA ALA A 77 25.62 -0.07 -1.90
C ALA A 77 25.77 -0.36 -0.41
N VAL A 78 25.62 -1.61 0.04
CA VAL A 78 25.80 -2.01 1.44
C VAL A 78 27.31 -2.23 1.70
N ALA A 79 27.87 -1.57 2.72
CA ALA A 79 29.28 -1.73 3.05
C ALA A 79 29.57 -3.11 3.67
N ASP A 80 30.82 -3.57 3.54
CA ASP A 80 31.28 -4.77 4.26
C ASP A 80 31.11 -4.58 5.78
N GLY A 81 30.45 -5.54 6.42
CA GLY A 81 30.14 -5.51 7.85
C GLY A 81 28.82 -4.82 8.22
N THR A 82 28.15 -4.15 7.29
CA THR A 82 26.80 -3.60 7.51
C THR A 82 25.76 -4.71 7.57
N GLN A 83 24.83 -4.61 8.53
CA GLN A 83 23.68 -5.52 8.63
C GLN A 83 22.51 -5.03 7.78
N LEU A 84 21.96 -5.90 6.93
CA LEU A 84 20.76 -5.62 6.14
C LEU A 84 19.59 -6.47 6.65
N ILE A 85 18.53 -5.80 7.11
CA ILE A 85 17.29 -6.44 7.55
C ILE A 85 16.19 -6.14 6.53
N LEU A 86 15.62 -7.19 5.95
CA LEU A 86 14.47 -7.10 5.04
C LEU A 86 13.20 -7.52 5.79
N LEU A 87 12.24 -6.61 5.85
CA LEU A 87 10.92 -6.82 6.42
C LEU A 87 9.90 -6.80 5.30
N GLY A 88 9.03 -7.80 5.23
CA GLY A 88 8.01 -7.86 4.20
C GLY A 88 7.16 -9.10 4.30
N ASP A 89 6.10 -9.11 3.51
CA ASP A 89 5.13 -10.18 3.45
C ASP A 89 5.20 -10.82 2.06
N ALA A 90 5.60 -12.09 2.00
CA ALA A 90 5.79 -12.81 0.74
C ALA A 90 4.47 -13.23 0.08
N ASP A 91 3.36 -13.18 0.81
CA ASP A 91 2.02 -13.49 0.29
C ASP A 91 1.30 -12.23 -0.24
N GLN A 92 1.87 -11.04 0.00
CA GLN A 92 1.45 -9.81 -0.68
C GLN A 92 1.89 -9.79 -2.14
N LEU A 93 1.25 -8.91 -2.88
CA LEU A 93 1.50 -8.71 -4.30
C LEU A 93 2.99 -8.36 -4.53
N PRO A 94 3.71 -9.12 -5.38
CA PRO A 94 5.12 -8.85 -5.63
C PRO A 94 5.31 -7.53 -6.39
N SER A 95 6.56 -7.07 -6.45
CA SER A 95 6.94 -5.88 -7.20
C SER A 95 6.35 -5.86 -8.63
N VAL A 96 6.06 -4.67 -9.15
CA VAL A 96 5.52 -4.47 -10.51
C VAL A 96 6.55 -4.83 -11.59
N GLU A 97 7.84 -4.68 -11.28
CA GLU A 97 8.97 -4.95 -12.17
C GLU A 97 9.53 -6.36 -11.99
N ALA A 98 10.47 -6.77 -12.85
CA ALA A 98 10.88 -8.18 -12.94
C ALA A 98 11.47 -8.74 -11.62
N GLY A 99 11.10 -9.98 -11.31
CA GLY A 99 11.62 -10.76 -10.18
C GLY A 99 10.76 -10.68 -8.93
N ASP A 100 10.69 -11.80 -8.22
CA ASP A 100 10.17 -11.88 -6.85
C ASP A 100 11.35 -12.17 -5.92
N VAL A 101 11.94 -11.08 -5.42
CA VAL A 101 13.20 -11.12 -4.69
C VAL A 101 12.99 -11.69 -3.30
N LEU A 102 11.98 -11.19 -2.58
CA LEU A 102 11.71 -11.62 -1.21
C LEU A 102 11.35 -13.11 -1.18
N ALA A 103 10.45 -13.58 -2.04
CA ALA A 103 10.11 -15.00 -2.09
C ALA A 103 11.32 -15.87 -2.44
N ALA A 104 12.17 -15.43 -3.37
CA ALA A 104 13.39 -16.15 -3.74
C ALA A 104 14.42 -16.24 -2.59
N ILE A 105 14.60 -15.16 -1.83
CA ILE A 105 15.45 -15.14 -0.62
C ILE A 105 14.89 -16.10 0.42
N LEU A 106 13.59 -16.05 0.70
CA LEU A 106 12.94 -16.93 1.67
C LEU A 106 13.01 -18.40 1.27
N GLN A 107 12.91 -18.71 -0.03
CA GLN A 107 13.07 -20.07 -0.54
C GLN A 107 14.52 -20.57 -0.37
N ALA A 108 15.51 -19.71 -0.60
CA ALA A 108 16.92 -20.04 -0.43
C ALA A 108 17.34 -20.17 1.04
N ALA A 109 16.72 -19.39 1.94
CA ALA A 109 16.96 -19.44 3.37
C ALA A 109 16.39 -20.69 4.07
N GLY A 110 15.60 -21.51 3.36
CA GLY A 110 15.02 -22.74 3.91
C GLY A 110 13.72 -22.53 4.70
N PRO A 111 13.18 -23.59 5.34
CA PRO A 111 11.90 -23.53 6.06
C PRO A 111 11.99 -22.54 7.24
N GLY A 112 11.03 -21.60 7.31
CA GLY A 112 11.02 -20.52 8.30
C GLY A 112 10.21 -20.81 9.56
N ASP A 113 9.62 -22.00 9.66
CA ASP A 113 8.74 -22.38 10.76
C ASP A 113 9.51 -23.05 11.92
N THR A 114 10.82 -23.24 11.76
CA THR A 114 11.72 -23.81 12.76
C THR A 114 12.95 -22.93 12.90
N LEU A 115 13.31 -22.56 14.13
CA LEU A 115 14.59 -21.92 14.40
C LEU A 115 15.72 -22.89 14.05
N GLN A 116 16.80 -22.38 13.48
CA GLN A 116 18.01 -23.19 13.32
C GLN A 116 18.58 -23.51 14.71
N PRO A 117 19.19 -24.69 14.92
CA PRO A 117 19.67 -25.10 16.25
C PRO A 117 20.62 -24.09 16.90
N HIS A 118 21.45 -23.41 16.09
CA HIS A 118 22.35 -22.36 16.56
C HIS A 118 21.58 -21.11 17.03
N ASP A 119 20.55 -20.70 16.29
CA ASP A 119 19.72 -19.55 16.62
C ASP A 119 18.84 -19.83 17.84
N GLU A 120 18.30 -21.04 17.94
CA GLU A 120 17.57 -21.51 19.12
C GLU A 120 18.43 -21.43 20.37
N GLN A 121 19.68 -21.92 20.31
CA GLN A 121 20.63 -21.84 21.43
C GLN A 121 21.00 -20.40 21.78
N ALA A 122 21.18 -19.52 20.79
CA ALA A 122 21.49 -18.11 21.00
C ALA A 122 20.31 -17.33 21.60
N LEU A 123 19.07 -17.68 21.23
CA LEU A 123 17.85 -17.01 21.70
C LEU A 123 17.30 -17.60 23.00
N GLN A 124 17.73 -18.80 23.41
CA GLN A 124 17.30 -19.46 24.65
C GLN A 124 17.37 -18.57 25.91
N PRO A 125 18.41 -17.74 26.14
CA PRO A 125 18.45 -16.84 27.30
C PRO A 125 17.36 -15.76 27.29
N LEU A 126 16.84 -15.40 26.10
CA LEU A 126 15.84 -14.36 25.91
C LEU A 126 14.41 -14.90 25.86
N LEU A 127 14.21 -16.07 25.24
CA LEU A 127 12.90 -16.68 25.02
C LEU A 127 12.52 -17.72 26.09
N GLY A 128 13.50 -18.18 26.88
CA GLY A 128 13.34 -19.34 27.77
C GLY A 128 13.44 -20.68 27.02
N SER A 129 13.23 -21.79 27.72
CA SER A 129 13.20 -23.12 27.10
C SER A 129 11.93 -23.26 26.25
N ALA A 130 12.07 -23.67 24.99
CA ALA A 130 10.93 -24.02 24.16
C ALA A 130 10.06 -25.08 24.86
N PRO A 131 8.71 -24.98 24.82
CA PRO A 131 7.86 -26.06 25.28
C PRO A 131 8.16 -27.33 24.47
N PRO A 132 8.14 -28.53 25.08
CA PRO A 132 8.36 -29.77 24.36
C PRO A 132 7.25 -29.97 23.33
N ASP A 133 7.59 -29.93 22.04
CA ASP A 133 6.65 -30.18 20.96
C ASP A 133 6.14 -31.63 21.03
N ASN A 134 4.82 -31.78 21.22
CA ASN A 134 4.09 -33.04 21.04
C ASN A 134 3.74 -33.27 19.55
N THR A 135 4.73 -33.15 18.66
CA THR A 135 4.57 -33.48 17.24
C THR A 135 5.48 -34.66 16.94
N PRO A 136 4.99 -35.78 16.39
CA PRO A 136 5.78 -37.00 16.27
C PRO A 136 7.03 -36.75 15.45
N ALA A 137 8.18 -36.95 16.12
CA ALA A 137 9.49 -36.95 15.51
C ALA A 137 9.50 -37.95 14.33
N SER A 138 9.47 -37.42 13.11
CA SER A 138 10.05 -38.13 11.98
C SER A 138 11.55 -37.98 12.13
N THR A 139 12.15 -38.97 12.78
CA THR A 139 13.59 -39.19 12.85
C THR A 139 14.14 -39.42 11.44
N GLN A 140 14.42 -38.34 10.74
CA GLN A 140 15.42 -38.32 9.69
C GLN A 140 16.49 -37.33 10.12
N THR A 141 17.52 -37.88 10.77
CA THR A 141 18.80 -37.24 11.02
C THR A 141 19.46 -36.96 9.66
N VAL A 142 19.07 -35.86 9.02
CA VAL A 142 19.81 -35.32 7.89
C VAL A 142 20.80 -34.32 8.48
N SER A 143 22.08 -34.71 8.49
CA SER A 143 23.19 -33.77 8.70
C SER A 143 23.17 -32.73 7.58
N HIS A 144 22.39 -31.67 7.74
CA HIS A 144 22.45 -30.50 6.87
C HIS A 144 23.65 -29.65 7.25
N THR A 145 24.84 -30.12 6.89
CA THR A 145 25.96 -29.21 6.66
C THR A 145 25.54 -28.28 5.52
N HIS A 146 25.17 -27.04 5.84
CA HIS A 146 24.86 -25.99 4.86
C HIS A 146 26.11 -25.75 4.00
N THR A 147 26.19 -26.44 2.86
CA THR A 147 27.32 -26.35 1.93
C THR A 147 26.97 -25.55 0.68
N GLY A 148 25.90 -24.74 0.68
CA GLY A 148 25.63 -23.87 -0.47
C GLY A 148 24.38 -23.00 -0.48
N GLY A 149 23.83 -22.56 0.65
CA GLY A 149 22.69 -21.62 0.70
C GLY A 149 23.10 -20.22 1.17
N LEU A 150 22.30 -19.20 0.83
CA LEU A 150 22.44 -17.83 1.35
C LEU A 150 22.64 -17.84 2.88
N ALA A 151 23.77 -17.32 3.36
CA ALA A 151 24.05 -17.17 4.78
C ALA A 151 23.19 -16.01 5.34
N GLY A 152 21.99 -16.32 5.79
CA GLY A 152 21.07 -15.34 6.37
C GLY A 152 20.12 -16.00 7.36
N HIS A 153 19.61 -15.21 8.31
CA HIS A 153 18.61 -15.66 9.26
C HIS A 153 17.21 -15.36 8.72
N ARG A 154 16.31 -16.34 8.82
CA ARG A 154 14.89 -16.18 8.48
C ARG A 154 14.07 -16.24 9.77
N VAL A 155 13.26 -15.21 10.00
CA VAL A 155 12.28 -15.17 11.09
C VAL A 155 10.89 -14.99 10.50
N HIS A 156 9.97 -15.89 10.82
CA HIS A 156 8.57 -15.82 10.39
C HIS A 156 7.68 -15.48 11.58
N LEU A 157 7.01 -14.33 11.53
CA LEU A 157 6.09 -13.90 12.59
C LEU A 157 4.69 -14.46 12.30
N LEU A 158 4.24 -15.40 13.13
CA LEU A 158 2.98 -16.13 12.92
C LEU A 158 1.74 -15.43 13.50
N ARG A 159 1.93 -14.40 14.33
CA ARG A 159 0.84 -13.72 15.05
C ARG A 159 0.74 -12.26 14.64
N GLY A 160 -0.43 -11.87 14.14
CA GLY A 160 -0.78 -10.47 13.88
C GLY A 160 -1.45 -9.83 15.09
N TYR A 161 -0.94 -8.68 15.53
CA TYR A 161 -1.50 -7.87 16.64
C TYR A 161 -2.15 -6.56 16.14
N ARG A 162 -2.24 -6.36 14.82
CA ARG A 162 -2.58 -5.07 14.18
C ARG A 162 -4.09 -4.85 14.03
N GLN A 163 -4.90 -5.89 14.16
CA GLN A 163 -6.36 -5.81 14.01
C GLN A 163 -6.98 -5.29 15.31
N ALA A 164 -8.03 -4.46 15.19
CA ALA A 164 -8.83 -4.12 16.36
C ALA A 164 -9.31 -5.43 17.01
N ASP A 165 -9.44 -5.49 18.35
CA ASP A 165 -9.79 -6.73 19.07
C ASP A 165 -11.06 -7.44 18.54
N ASN A 166 -11.91 -6.69 17.81
CA ASN A 166 -13.15 -7.16 17.20
C ASN A 166 -13.12 -7.23 15.66
N PHE A 167 -11.98 -7.10 14.98
CA PHE A 167 -11.87 -7.22 13.52
C PHE A 167 -11.17 -8.54 13.17
N ALA A 168 -11.95 -9.57 12.83
CA ALA A 168 -11.44 -10.92 12.63
C ALA A 168 -11.18 -11.18 11.15
N LEU A 169 -10.04 -10.71 10.63
CA LEU A 169 -9.68 -10.96 9.22
C LEU A 169 -8.74 -12.16 9.07
N ALA A 170 -8.03 -12.57 10.13
CA ALA A 170 -7.01 -13.62 10.06
C ALA A 170 -7.49 -14.95 9.40
N PRO A 171 -8.65 -15.55 9.77
CA PRO A 171 -9.11 -16.79 9.15
C PRO A 171 -9.37 -16.66 7.65
N LEU A 172 -9.95 -15.52 7.24
CA LEU A 172 -10.21 -15.22 5.83
C LEU A 172 -8.91 -14.97 5.06
N ALA A 173 -7.98 -14.22 5.66
CA ALA A 173 -6.68 -13.94 5.09
C ALA A 173 -5.88 -15.24 4.89
N ASP A 174 -5.91 -16.17 5.84
CA ASP A 174 -5.28 -17.48 5.73
C ASP A 174 -5.90 -18.35 4.65
N ALA A 175 -7.24 -18.43 4.57
CA ALA A 175 -7.91 -19.18 3.51
C ALA A 175 -7.60 -18.61 2.11
N ILE A 176 -7.57 -17.28 1.98
CA ILE A 176 -7.14 -16.63 0.74
C ILE A 176 -5.68 -16.94 0.46
N ARG A 177 -4.78 -16.83 1.44
CA ARG A 177 -3.34 -17.10 1.32
C ARG A 177 -3.03 -18.53 0.90
N THR A 178 -3.77 -19.52 1.37
CA THR A 178 -3.59 -20.93 0.96
C THR A 178 -4.28 -21.25 -0.36
N GLY A 179 -5.16 -20.38 -0.85
CA GLY A 179 -5.97 -20.61 -2.05
C GLY A 179 -7.18 -21.50 -1.80
N ASP A 180 -7.57 -21.70 -0.54
CA ASP A 180 -8.77 -22.45 -0.16
C ASP A 180 -10.03 -21.61 -0.41
N ALA A 181 -10.53 -21.71 -1.64
CA ALA A 181 -11.71 -20.95 -2.05
C ALA A 181 -12.99 -21.38 -1.34
N ASP A 182 -13.11 -22.65 -0.94
CA ASP A 182 -14.31 -23.16 -0.29
C ASP A 182 -14.43 -22.58 1.13
N THR A 183 -13.32 -22.60 1.87
CA THR A 183 -13.26 -22.01 3.21
C THR A 183 -13.38 -20.49 3.15
N ALA A 184 -12.72 -19.81 2.20
CA ALA A 184 -12.84 -18.37 2.04
C ALA A 184 -14.29 -17.93 1.77
N LEU A 185 -15.00 -18.61 0.86
CA LEU A 185 -16.41 -18.31 0.56
C LEU A 185 -17.34 -18.67 1.71
N ALA A 186 -17.10 -19.78 2.41
CA ALA A 186 -17.88 -20.15 3.59
C ALA A 186 -17.77 -19.09 4.70
N LEU A 187 -16.55 -18.61 4.97
CA LEU A 187 -16.30 -17.54 5.94
C LEU A 187 -16.93 -16.20 5.54
N LEU A 188 -16.86 -15.85 4.25
CA LEU A 188 -17.49 -14.63 3.73
C LEU A 188 -19.02 -14.66 3.86
N ARG A 189 -19.62 -15.83 3.61
CA ARG A 189 -21.08 -16.02 3.65
C ARG A 189 -21.63 -16.25 5.06
N SER A 190 -20.82 -16.68 6.02
CA SER A 190 -21.28 -16.93 7.39
C SER A 190 -21.75 -15.64 8.08
N GLY A 191 -21.16 -14.50 7.72
CA GLY A 191 -21.42 -13.21 8.38
C GLY A 191 -20.91 -13.13 9.81
N GLU A 192 -20.13 -14.13 10.27
CA GLU A 192 -19.59 -14.21 11.63
C GLU A 192 -18.31 -13.39 11.80
N LEU A 193 -17.63 -13.08 10.70
CA LEU A 193 -16.42 -12.26 10.71
C LEU A 193 -16.78 -10.80 10.99
N ALA A 194 -16.55 -10.38 12.23
CA ALA A 194 -16.82 -9.02 12.65
C ALA A 194 -16.05 -7.99 11.79
N GLY A 195 -16.79 -7.02 11.24
CA GLY A 195 -16.29 -5.99 10.34
C GLY A 195 -16.09 -6.42 8.88
N VAL A 196 -16.41 -7.67 8.52
CA VAL A 196 -16.37 -8.13 7.12
C VAL A 196 -17.79 -8.20 6.55
N HIS A 197 -18.00 -7.56 5.41
CA HIS A 197 -19.27 -7.48 4.71
C HIS A 197 -19.09 -7.99 3.28
N PHE A 198 -19.69 -9.15 2.97
CA PHE A 198 -19.62 -9.74 1.64
C PHE A 198 -20.85 -9.37 0.80
N HIS A 199 -20.60 -8.88 -0.42
CA HIS A 199 -21.61 -8.46 -1.38
C HIS A 199 -21.45 -9.32 -2.64
N GLU A 200 -22.04 -10.52 -2.60
CA GLU A 200 -21.87 -11.54 -3.64
C GLU A 200 -22.55 -11.14 -4.96
N ASP A 201 -23.79 -10.66 -4.87
CA ASP A 201 -24.61 -10.23 -6.02
C ASP A 201 -24.45 -8.72 -6.34
N GLY A 202 -23.69 -8.01 -5.51
CA GLY A 202 -23.57 -6.56 -5.56
C GLY A 202 -22.40 -6.11 -6.42
N GLU A 203 -22.64 -5.86 -7.71
CA GLU A 203 -21.58 -5.53 -8.66
C GLU A 203 -21.01 -4.11 -8.53
N ASP A 204 -21.62 -3.24 -7.70
CA ASP A 204 -21.30 -1.82 -7.64
C ASP A 204 -21.33 -1.24 -6.21
N PRO A 205 -20.19 -0.76 -5.67
CA PRO A 205 -20.14 -0.24 -4.31
C PRO A 205 -20.91 1.09 -4.19
N LEU A 206 -21.09 1.81 -5.31
CA LEU A 206 -21.86 3.05 -5.36
C LEU A 206 -23.38 2.82 -5.39
N ALA A 207 -23.83 1.57 -5.50
CA ALA A 207 -25.22 1.18 -5.29
C ALA A 207 -25.42 0.67 -3.86
N LEU A 208 -24.50 -0.17 -3.38
CA LEU A 208 -24.58 -0.83 -2.07
C LEU A 208 -24.35 0.13 -0.90
N GLY A 209 -23.31 0.97 -0.99
CA GLY A 209 -22.84 1.83 0.09
C GLY A 209 -23.00 3.32 -0.20
N ARG A 210 -23.84 3.68 -1.17
CA ARG A 210 -23.94 5.03 -1.74
C ARG A 210 -23.94 6.13 -0.69
N ASP A 211 -24.87 6.04 0.25
CA ASP A 211 -25.11 7.13 1.19
C ASP A 211 -23.97 7.28 2.19
N ALA A 212 -23.42 6.17 2.69
CA ALA A 212 -22.26 6.18 3.58
C ALA A 212 -20.99 6.71 2.88
N LEU A 213 -20.74 6.25 1.64
CA LEU A 213 -19.60 6.69 0.83
C LEU A 213 -19.69 8.18 0.49
N LEU A 214 -20.85 8.63 -0.01
CA LEU A 214 -21.06 10.03 -0.35
C LEU A 214 -21.07 10.92 0.89
N ALA A 215 -21.62 10.48 2.02
CA ALA A 215 -21.57 11.24 3.28
C ALA A 215 -20.12 11.46 3.73
N HIS A 216 -19.28 10.43 3.66
CA HIS A 216 -17.87 10.54 3.97
C HIS A 216 -17.15 11.55 3.06
N TRP A 217 -17.27 11.44 1.74
CA TRP A 217 -16.59 12.37 0.82
C TRP A 217 -17.15 13.80 0.88
N ARG A 218 -18.44 13.97 1.15
CA ARG A 218 -19.03 15.30 1.40
C ARG A 218 -18.50 15.93 2.68
N ALA A 219 -18.28 15.14 3.74
CA ALA A 219 -17.66 15.62 4.97
C ALA A 219 -16.22 16.12 4.72
N LEU A 220 -15.45 15.44 3.87
CA LEU A 220 -14.13 15.92 3.45
C LEU A 220 -14.20 17.26 2.73
N ALA A 221 -15.21 17.47 1.86
CA ALA A 221 -15.40 18.74 1.17
C ALA A 221 -15.78 19.88 2.13
N ALA A 222 -16.44 19.58 3.24
CA ALA A 222 -16.81 20.55 4.29
C ALA A 222 -15.69 20.82 5.31
N ALA A 223 -14.57 20.11 5.23
CA ALA A 223 -13.43 20.31 6.12
C ALA A 223 -12.73 21.65 5.83
N HIS A 224 -12.34 22.35 6.91
CA HIS A 224 -11.63 23.62 6.85
C HIS A 224 -10.14 23.47 7.17
N ASP A 225 -9.78 22.51 8.02
CA ASP A 225 -8.39 22.15 8.32
C ASP A 225 -7.90 21.10 7.32
N PRO A 226 -6.91 21.42 6.46
CA PRO A 226 -6.37 20.46 5.51
C PRO A 226 -5.70 19.25 6.17
N ALA A 227 -5.09 19.41 7.36
CA ALA A 227 -4.43 18.31 8.05
C ALA A 227 -5.46 17.29 8.55
N ALA A 228 -6.56 17.76 9.17
CA ALA A 228 -7.68 16.90 9.52
C ALA A 228 -8.31 16.24 8.30
N ALA A 229 -8.51 16.98 7.21
CA ALA A 229 -9.12 16.46 6.00
C ALA A 229 -8.27 15.34 5.36
N LEU A 230 -6.95 15.47 5.34
CA LEU A 230 -6.03 14.42 4.87
C LEU A 230 -6.10 13.17 5.76
N ARG A 231 -6.12 13.35 7.10
CA ARG A 231 -6.30 12.23 8.04
C ARG A 231 -7.64 11.52 7.82
N ASP A 232 -8.73 12.28 7.67
CA ASP A 232 -10.05 11.70 7.41
C ASP A 232 -10.12 11.01 6.04
N ALA A 233 -9.43 11.53 5.01
CA ALA A 233 -9.35 10.90 3.70
C ALA A 233 -8.62 9.53 3.72
N ALA A 234 -7.80 9.28 4.73
CA ALA A 234 -7.16 7.97 4.96
C ALA A 234 -8.06 6.96 5.69
N ARG A 235 -9.28 7.35 6.11
CA ARG A 235 -10.18 6.44 6.84
C ARG A 235 -10.98 5.53 5.93
N LEU A 236 -11.33 5.98 4.72
CA LEU A 236 -12.13 5.19 3.79
C LEU A 236 -11.49 5.18 2.41
N ARG A 237 -11.39 3.99 1.80
CA ARG A 237 -10.93 3.86 0.42
C ARG A 237 -11.68 2.79 -0.36
N LEU A 238 -11.94 3.09 -1.63
CA LEU A 238 -12.40 2.12 -2.60
C LEU A 238 -11.18 1.55 -3.36
N LEU A 239 -10.98 0.24 -3.28
CA LEU A 239 -9.94 -0.49 -3.98
C LEU A 239 -10.52 -1.34 -5.11
N THR A 240 -9.79 -1.47 -6.21
CA THR A 240 -10.18 -2.32 -7.34
C THR A 240 -8.98 -3.03 -7.95
N ALA A 241 -9.20 -4.16 -8.61
CA ALA A 241 -8.14 -4.88 -9.32
C ALA A 241 -7.75 -4.21 -10.65
N VAL A 242 -8.68 -3.50 -11.30
CA VAL A 242 -8.51 -3.02 -12.68
C VAL A 242 -8.46 -1.49 -12.77
N ARG A 243 -7.67 -0.97 -13.70
CA ARG A 243 -7.51 0.50 -13.89
C ARG A 243 -8.67 1.14 -14.66
N ALA A 244 -9.21 0.42 -15.65
CA ALA A 244 -10.21 0.92 -16.59
C ALA A 244 -11.48 0.06 -16.58
N GLY A 245 -12.54 0.57 -17.22
CA GLY A 245 -13.85 -0.07 -17.24
C GLY A 245 -14.76 0.36 -16.07
N PRO A 246 -16.01 -0.11 -16.03
CA PRO A 246 -17.01 0.32 -15.06
C PRO A 246 -16.64 0.05 -13.59
N GLN A 247 -15.98 -1.09 -13.32
CA GLN A 247 -15.47 -1.45 -11.99
C GLN A 247 -14.02 -1.00 -11.77
N GLY A 248 -13.40 -0.35 -12.76
CA GLY A 248 -12.03 0.10 -12.67
C GLY A 248 -11.88 1.47 -12.03
N ALA A 249 -10.68 1.76 -11.52
CA ALA A 249 -10.43 2.98 -10.74
C ALA A 249 -10.85 4.25 -11.49
N ARG A 250 -10.52 4.35 -12.79
CA ARG A 250 -10.93 5.50 -13.63
C ARG A 250 -12.45 5.64 -13.76
N GLY A 251 -13.15 4.53 -13.99
CA GLY A 251 -14.60 4.53 -14.17
C GLY A 251 -15.33 4.87 -12.87
N LEU A 252 -14.89 4.29 -11.76
CA LEU A 252 -15.42 4.57 -10.42
C LEU A 252 -15.19 6.03 -10.03
N ASN A 253 -13.97 6.55 -10.20
CA ASN A 253 -13.67 7.95 -9.92
C ASN A 253 -14.55 8.92 -10.73
N ALA A 254 -14.70 8.69 -12.04
CA ALA A 254 -15.54 9.55 -12.87
C ALA A 254 -17.00 9.57 -12.38
N ARG A 255 -17.53 8.41 -11.98
CA ARG A 255 -18.89 8.29 -11.42
C ARG A 255 -19.01 8.98 -10.06
N ILE A 256 -18.03 8.81 -9.17
CA ILE A 256 -18.00 9.47 -7.85
C ILE A 256 -17.99 10.99 -8.00
N GLU A 257 -17.12 11.52 -8.87
CA GLU A 257 -17.03 12.94 -9.16
C GLU A 257 -18.34 13.50 -9.71
N GLN A 258 -19.02 12.76 -10.61
CA GLN A 258 -20.33 13.13 -11.11
C GLN A 258 -21.38 13.20 -9.97
N LEU A 259 -21.41 12.20 -9.09
CA LEU A 259 -22.36 12.16 -7.96
C LEU A 259 -22.13 13.30 -6.96
N LEU A 260 -20.88 13.66 -6.70
CA LEU A 260 -20.53 14.78 -5.83
C LEU A 260 -20.87 16.12 -6.48
N ALA A 261 -20.73 16.24 -7.81
CA ALA A 261 -21.12 17.44 -8.54
C ALA A 261 -22.64 17.67 -8.53
N ASP A 262 -23.45 16.61 -8.69
CA ASP A 262 -24.91 16.69 -8.79
C ASP A 262 -25.60 17.04 -7.45
N THR A 263 -24.93 16.89 -6.30
CA THR A 263 -25.57 16.93 -4.98
C THR A 263 -25.18 18.07 -4.03
N GLY A 264 -24.40 19.06 -4.47
CA GLY A 264 -24.28 20.32 -3.71
C GLY A 264 -22.88 20.84 -3.40
N SER A 265 -21.84 20.47 -4.14
CA SER A 265 -20.51 21.07 -4.00
C SER A 265 -20.23 22.14 -5.07
N GLY A 266 -21.13 23.13 -5.23
CA GLY A 266 -20.84 24.38 -5.96
C GLY A 266 -20.40 24.28 -7.44
N ALA A 267 -20.40 23.09 -8.05
CA ALA A 267 -20.00 22.87 -9.43
C ALA A 267 -21.14 23.28 -10.38
N ARG A 268 -21.45 24.59 -10.43
CA ARG A 268 -22.24 25.14 -11.54
C ARG A 268 -21.46 24.88 -12.82
N ARG A 269 -22.02 24.07 -13.71
CA ARG A 269 -21.53 23.88 -15.08
C ARG A 269 -21.46 25.24 -15.79
N LEU A 270 -20.30 25.87 -15.77
CA LEU A 270 -19.82 26.62 -16.93
C LEU A 270 -19.08 25.61 -17.82
N GLY A 271 -19.26 25.72 -19.14
CA GLY A 271 -18.81 24.75 -20.14
C GLY A 271 -17.37 24.26 -19.95
N SER A 272 -17.11 23.00 -20.34
CA SER A 272 -15.86 22.28 -20.10
C SER A 272 -15.37 22.44 -18.65
N ALA A 273 -16.07 21.75 -17.74
CA ALA A 273 -15.88 21.80 -16.28
C ALA A 273 -14.40 22.00 -15.88
N SER A 274 -14.15 23.00 -15.02
CA SER A 274 -12.90 23.04 -14.27
C SER A 274 -12.70 21.67 -13.59
N PRO A 275 -11.58 20.95 -13.83
CA PRO A 275 -11.34 19.63 -13.26
C PRO A 275 -11.20 19.66 -11.71
N TRP A 276 -11.21 20.85 -11.14
CA TRP A 276 -10.90 21.15 -9.76
C TRP A 276 -12.14 21.55 -8.98
N PHE A 277 -12.47 20.79 -7.94
CA PHE A 277 -13.57 21.08 -7.02
C PHE A 277 -13.14 20.82 -5.56
N GLN A 278 -13.88 21.41 -4.62
CA GLN A 278 -13.61 21.29 -3.18
C GLN A 278 -13.92 19.88 -2.68
N GLY A 279 -12.99 19.29 -1.92
CA GLY A 279 -13.03 17.90 -1.47
C GLY A 279 -12.53 16.88 -2.50
N ARG A 280 -12.02 17.31 -3.66
CA ARG A 280 -11.43 16.39 -4.65
C ARG A 280 -10.19 15.72 -4.06
N LEU A 281 -10.17 14.39 -4.07
CA LEU A 281 -8.98 13.61 -3.72
C LEU A 281 -8.08 13.41 -4.95
N LEU A 282 -6.78 13.56 -4.74
CA LEU A 282 -5.74 13.47 -5.77
C LEU A 282 -4.75 12.37 -5.41
N LEU A 283 -4.22 11.70 -6.43
CA LEU A 283 -3.12 10.75 -6.31
C LEU A 283 -2.03 11.17 -7.29
N ILE A 284 -0.83 11.43 -6.78
CA ILE A 284 0.33 11.69 -7.62
C ILE A 284 0.73 10.39 -8.33
N THR A 285 0.94 10.46 -9.64
CA THR A 285 1.26 9.28 -10.46
C THR A 285 2.72 9.21 -10.87
N GLU A 286 3.49 10.28 -10.66
CA GLU A 286 4.90 10.38 -11.04
C GLU A 286 5.69 11.14 -9.99
N ASN A 287 6.92 10.69 -9.73
CA ASN A 287 7.82 11.36 -8.79
C ASN A 287 8.20 12.75 -9.29
N SER A 288 8.13 13.73 -8.39
CA SER A 288 8.44 15.12 -8.69
C SER A 288 9.29 15.74 -7.59
N TYR A 289 10.61 15.63 -7.75
CA TYR A 289 11.60 16.17 -6.81
C TYR A 289 11.47 17.68 -6.59
N ARG A 290 11.05 18.45 -7.62
CA ARG A 290 10.84 19.90 -7.50
C ARG A 290 9.76 20.28 -6.48
N HIS A 291 8.78 19.40 -6.26
CA HIS A 291 7.69 19.61 -5.32
C HIS A 291 7.87 18.79 -4.02
N GLY A 292 8.82 17.85 -4.00
CA GLY A 292 8.90 16.84 -2.95
C GLY A 292 7.63 15.98 -2.85
N LEU A 293 7.00 15.70 -3.99
CA LEU A 293 5.83 14.82 -4.11
C LEU A 293 6.22 13.55 -4.88
N PHE A 294 5.75 12.40 -4.43
CA PHE A 294 6.12 11.09 -4.94
C PHE A 294 4.90 10.32 -5.46
N ASN A 295 5.13 9.38 -6.37
CA ASN A 295 4.10 8.50 -6.88
C ASN A 295 3.46 7.71 -5.73
N GLY A 296 2.15 7.82 -5.58
CA GLY A 296 1.40 7.27 -4.45
C GLY A 296 0.93 8.32 -3.44
N ASP A 297 1.50 9.53 -3.45
CA ASP A 297 1.11 10.58 -2.51
C ASP A 297 -0.35 11.01 -2.76
N VAL A 298 -1.14 11.04 -1.69
CA VAL A 298 -2.55 11.45 -1.70
C VAL A 298 -2.67 12.90 -1.26
N GLY A 299 -3.44 13.68 -2.02
CA GLY A 299 -3.77 15.07 -1.68
C GLY A 299 -5.26 15.34 -1.69
N ILE A 300 -5.66 16.50 -1.14
CA ILE A 300 -7.04 16.97 -1.15
C ILE A 300 -7.12 18.44 -1.59
N CYS A 301 -8.07 18.75 -2.46
CA CYS A 301 -8.37 20.12 -2.86
C CYS A 301 -9.31 20.80 -1.87
N LEU A 302 -8.84 21.84 -1.18
CA LEU A 302 -9.68 22.66 -0.30
C LEU A 302 -9.49 24.13 -0.66
N ARG A 303 -10.53 24.94 -0.44
CA ARG A 303 -10.40 26.39 -0.56
C ARG A 303 -9.64 26.91 0.63
N SER A 304 -8.76 27.86 0.41
CA SER A 304 -8.02 28.53 1.47
C SER A 304 -8.38 30.00 1.50
N ASP A 305 -8.68 30.52 2.69
CA ASP A 305 -8.83 31.95 2.92
C ASP A 305 -7.46 32.67 2.96
N ALA A 306 -6.37 31.91 3.07
CA ALA A 306 -5.00 32.42 3.03
C ALA A 306 -4.42 32.30 1.61
N SER A 307 -3.83 33.39 1.10
CA SER A 307 -3.02 33.32 -0.11
C SER A 307 -1.83 32.39 0.14
N PRO A 308 -1.55 31.38 -0.71
CA PRO A 308 -0.54 30.33 -0.46
C PRO A 308 0.92 30.83 -0.42
N PHE A 309 1.15 32.15 -0.43
CA PHE A 309 2.46 32.78 -0.43
C PHE A 309 2.98 33.24 0.94
N SER A 310 2.26 33.01 2.06
CA SER A 310 2.69 33.46 3.40
C SER A 310 3.71 32.55 4.09
N GLY A 311 4.75 32.10 3.36
CA GLY A 311 5.81 31.22 3.86
C GLY A 311 7.24 31.73 3.66
N ARG A 312 7.43 33.01 3.34
CA ARG A 312 8.74 33.68 3.38
C ARG A 312 8.62 34.99 4.14
N SER A 313 9.05 34.97 5.39
CA SER A 313 9.38 36.16 6.17
C SER A 313 10.64 36.80 5.59
N ASP A 314 10.49 37.87 4.82
CA ASP A 314 11.52 38.89 4.70
C ASP A 314 10.95 40.19 5.27
N GLU A 315 11.43 40.53 6.46
CA GLU A 315 11.24 41.82 7.10
C GLU A 315 11.91 42.91 6.25
N THR A 316 11.13 43.86 5.72
CA THR A 316 11.61 45.24 5.52
C THR A 316 10.44 46.21 5.66
N PRO A 317 10.50 47.19 6.59
CA PRO A 317 9.48 48.21 6.71
C PRO A 317 9.82 49.38 5.77
N SER A 318 8.92 49.71 4.84
CA SER A 318 8.96 51.00 4.15
C SER A 318 7.60 51.68 4.25
N SER A 319 7.63 52.77 5.00
CA SER A 319 6.55 53.71 5.26
C SER A 319 6.59 54.85 4.24
N ALA A 320 5.46 55.14 3.59
CA ALA A 320 5.03 56.50 3.24
C ALA A 320 3.55 56.53 2.77
N PRO A 321 2.78 57.60 3.06
CA PRO A 321 1.34 57.67 2.82
C PRO A 321 0.98 58.46 1.55
N SER A 322 -0.11 58.10 0.86
CA SER A 322 -0.73 59.00 -0.10
C SER A 322 -2.24 58.77 -0.24
N GLN A 323 -2.98 59.66 0.44
CA GLN A 323 -4.15 60.44 0.02
C GLN A 323 -5.35 59.79 -0.69
N SER A 324 -6.49 60.16 -0.10
CA SER A 324 -7.88 60.05 -0.48
C SER A 324 -8.23 60.58 -1.88
N GLY A 325 -9.06 59.81 -2.60
CA GLY A 325 -9.89 60.29 -3.71
C GLY A 325 -11.24 59.57 -3.66
N ALA A 326 -12.24 60.24 -3.10
CA ALA A 326 -13.62 59.77 -3.05
C ALA A 326 -14.31 59.98 -4.40
N THR A 327 -14.89 58.92 -4.97
CA THR A 327 -15.99 59.04 -5.95
C THR A 327 -17.01 57.94 -5.71
N ALA A 328 -18.25 58.38 -5.53
CA ALA A 328 -19.40 57.57 -5.16
C ALA A 328 -20.03 56.83 -6.34
N ASN A 329 -20.43 55.59 -6.05
CA ASN A 329 -21.68 54.93 -6.42
C ASN A 329 -21.96 54.58 -7.90
N ARG A 330 -21.93 53.27 -8.21
CA ARG A 330 -22.99 52.59 -8.96
C ARG A 330 -23.22 51.20 -8.37
N HIS A 331 -24.39 51.01 -7.78
CA HIS A 331 -24.93 49.73 -7.32
C HIS A 331 -25.13 48.80 -8.54
N ASP A 332 -24.45 47.65 -8.54
CA ASP A 332 -24.70 46.53 -9.45
C ASP A 332 -25.15 45.32 -8.60
N PRO A 333 -26.40 44.84 -8.73
CA PRO A 333 -26.91 43.76 -7.89
C PRO A 333 -26.47 42.40 -8.47
N SER A 334 -25.18 42.09 -8.44
CA SER A 334 -24.67 40.76 -8.83
C SER A 334 -23.41 40.29 -8.07
N THR A 335 -23.14 40.80 -6.88
CA THR A 335 -21.92 40.48 -6.09
C THR A 335 -22.18 39.59 -4.88
N ASP A 336 -22.62 38.35 -5.13
CA ASP A 336 -22.65 37.30 -4.08
C ASP A 336 -21.75 36.10 -4.41
N SER A 337 -20.92 36.18 -5.45
CA SER A 337 -20.00 35.09 -5.85
C SER A 337 -18.52 35.36 -5.55
N ARG A 338 -18.17 36.42 -4.81
CA ARG A 338 -16.78 36.83 -4.54
C ARG A 338 -16.21 36.37 -3.18
N ALA A 339 -16.97 35.60 -2.39
CA ALA A 339 -16.59 35.21 -1.03
C ALA A 339 -16.04 33.77 -0.92
N GLN A 340 -15.31 33.27 -1.91
CA GLN A 340 -14.69 31.94 -1.84
C GLN A 340 -13.21 32.04 -2.21
N GLY A 341 -12.32 31.70 -1.28
CA GLY A 341 -10.88 31.70 -1.47
C GLY A 341 -10.39 30.76 -2.60
N PRO A 342 -9.14 30.95 -3.08
CA PRO A 342 -8.58 30.11 -4.13
C PRO A 342 -8.55 28.64 -3.71
N LEU A 343 -8.71 27.74 -4.69
CA LEU A 343 -8.57 26.31 -4.45
C LEU A 343 -7.09 25.96 -4.36
N VAL A 344 -6.73 25.24 -3.31
CA VAL A 344 -5.36 24.78 -3.03
C VAL A 344 -5.39 23.27 -2.88
N ALA A 345 -4.41 22.59 -3.48
CA ALA A 345 -4.20 21.16 -3.30
C ALA A 345 -3.23 20.94 -2.14
N TRP A 346 -3.71 20.31 -1.08
CA TRP A 346 -2.97 20.05 0.15
C TRP A 346 -2.46 18.62 0.18
N PHE A 347 -1.20 18.46 0.53
CA PHE A 347 -0.52 17.17 0.70
C PHE A 347 0.15 17.13 2.07
N GLU A 348 0.48 15.93 2.54
CA GLU A 348 1.27 15.77 3.75
C GLU A 348 2.67 16.40 3.59
N GLY A 349 3.13 17.05 4.65
CA GLY A 349 4.46 17.67 4.77
C GLY A 349 5.48 16.73 5.40
N ASP A 350 6.72 17.20 5.52
CA ASP A 350 7.82 16.42 6.09
C ASP A 350 7.75 16.31 7.64
N GLY A 351 6.81 17.00 8.28
CA GLY A 351 6.61 17.02 9.73
C GLY A 351 5.19 16.64 10.15
N ASP A 352 5.02 16.24 11.41
CA ASP A 352 3.75 15.72 11.91
C ASP A 352 2.64 16.77 11.85
N GLY A 353 1.53 16.42 11.21
CA GLY A 353 0.41 17.34 10.97
C GLY A 353 0.74 18.54 10.08
N GLN A 354 1.96 18.65 9.54
CA GLN A 354 2.32 19.67 8.57
C GLN A 354 1.68 19.35 7.23
N VAL A 355 1.18 20.37 6.56
CA VAL A 355 0.58 20.25 5.23
C VAL A 355 1.23 21.23 4.28
N ARG A 356 1.43 20.79 3.04
CA ARG A 356 1.99 21.61 1.96
C ARG A 356 0.90 21.90 0.95
N GLY A 357 0.64 23.18 0.73
CA GLY A 357 -0.35 23.66 -0.23
C GLY A 357 0.30 24.00 -1.57
N PHE A 358 -0.29 23.51 -2.66
CA PHE A 358 0.14 23.79 -4.02
C PHE A 358 -1.03 24.34 -4.83
N HIS A 359 -0.74 25.25 -5.75
CA HIS A 359 -1.74 25.62 -6.75
C HIS A 359 -2.05 24.40 -7.62
N PRO A 360 -3.33 24.05 -7.88
CA PRO A 360 -3.67 22.82 -8.61
C PRO A 360 -3.01 22.68 -9.98
N ALA A 361 -2.85 23.79 -10.72
CA ALA A 361 -2.17 23.81 -12.02
C ALA A 361 -0.65 23.61 -11.96
N ALA A 362 -0.04 23.72 -10.77
CA ALA A 362 1.40 23.52 -10.59
C ALA A 362 1.76 22.04 -10.31
N LEU A 363 0.76 21.19 -10.00
CA LEU A 363 0.98 19.80 -9.63
C LEU A 363 1.62 18.98 -10.77
N PRO A 364 2.43 17.97 -10.43
CA PRO A 364 2.92 16.99 -11.40
C PRO A 364 1.79 16.11 -11.91
N ALA A 365 2.09 15.10 -12.73
CA ALA A 365 1.09 14.14 -13.20
C ALA A 365 0.32 13.51 -12.03
N HIS A 366 -1.01 13.60 -12.09
CA HIS A 366 -1.91 13.16 -11.02
C HIS A 366 -3.24 12.64 -11.60
N GLU A 367 -3.93 11.82 -10.81
CA GLU A 367 -5.27 11.35 -11.12
C GLU A 367 -6.20 11.46 -9.89
N SER A 368 -7.48 11.16 -10.07
CA SER A 368 -8.45 11.10 -8.98
C SER A 368 -8.18 9.92 -8.05
N ALA A 369 -8.45 10.09 -6.75
CA ALA A 369 -8.08 9.09 -5.76
C ALA A 369 -9.24 8.52 -4.93
N PHE A 370 -10.51 8.83 -5.22
CA PHE A 370 -11.62 8.23 -4.44
C PHE A 370 -11.62 6.69 -4.52
N ALA A 371 -11.31 6.17 -5.70
CA ALA A 371 -10.98 4.78 -5.98
C ALA A 371 -9.53 4.67 -6.49
N MET A 372 -8.82 3.62 -6.08
CA MET A 372 -7.48 3.30 -6.58
C MET A 372 -7.32 1.79 -6.81
N THR A 373 -6.31 1.41 -7.60
CA THR A 373 -5.99 -0.01 -7.79
C THR A 373 -5.30 -0.58 -6.55
N VAL A 374 -5.49 -1.87 -6.24
CA VAL A 374 -4.79 -2.52 -5.10
C VAL A 374 -3.28 -2.32 -5.14
N HIS A 375 -2.65 -2.41 -6.33
CA HIS A 375 -1.22 -2.11 -6.52
C HIS A 375 -0.81 -0.71 -5.99
N LYS A 376 -1.68 0.29 -6.14
CA LYS A 376 -1.41 1.67 -5.72
C LYS A 376 -1.67 1.90 -4.23
N ALA A 377 -2.35 0.95 -3.58
CA ALA A 377 -2.62 0.96 -2.15
C ALA A 377 -1.60 0.14 -1.35
N GLN A 378 -0.58 -0.44 -2.00
CA GLN A 378 0.50 -1.16 -1.31
C GLN A 378 1.23 -0.21 -0.34
N GLY A 379 1.55 -0.71 0.86
CA GLY A 379 2.13 0.11 1.94
C GLY A 379 1.17 1.12 2.60
N SER A 380 -0.08 1.24 2.12
CA SER A 380 -1.13 2.05 2.76
C SER A 380 -2.11 1.17 3.52
N GLU A 381 -2.78 1.72 4.53
CA GLU A 381 -3.88 1.06 5.24
C GLU A 381 -5.01 2.05 5.48
N PHE A 382 -6.24 1.54 5.55
CA PHE A 382 -7.44 2.35 5.75
C PHE A 382 -8.33 1.72 6.82
N ASP A 383 -9.07 2.55 7.57
CA ASP A 383 -10.02 2.02 8.55
C ASP A 383 -11.10 1.17 7.88
N THR A 384 -11.66 1.67 6.77
CA THR A 384 -12.68 1.00 5.97
C THR A 384 -12.22 0.85 4.52
N VAL A 385 -12.24 -0.37 4.02
CA VAL A 385 -11.93 -0.67 2.61
C VAL A 385 -13.17 -1.22 1.92
N TRP A 386 -13.49 -0.65 0.76
CA TRP A 386 -14.42 -1.23 -0.20
C TRP A 386 -13.63 -1.85 -1.35
N LEU A 387 -13.46 -3.17 -1.34
CA LEU A 387 -12.75 -3.91 -2.39
C LEU A 387 -13.73 -4.39 -3.47
N GLN A 388 -13.67 -3.75 -4.63
CA GLN A 388 -14.45 -4.11 -5.82
C GLN A 388 -13.65 -5.05 -6.73
N LEU A 389 -14.15 -6.26 -6.91
CA LEU A 389 -13.65 -7.20 -7.92
C LEU A 389 -14.34 -6.97 -9.28
N PRO A 390 -13.68 -7.25 -10.41
CA PRO A 390 -14.33 -7.15 -11.71
C PRO A 390 -15.45 -8.19 -11.84
N THR A 391 -16.50 -7.91 -12.63
CA THR A 391 -17.62 -8.85 -12.84
C THR A 391 -17.26 -10.04 -13.71
N ARG A 392 -16.13 -9.94 -14.43
CA ARG A 392 -15.55 -11.03 -15.22
C ARG A 392 -14.12 -11.26 -14.77
N ASP A 393 -13.66 -12.49 -14.91
CA ASP A 393 -12.26 -12.82 -14.63
C ASP A 393 -11.33 -11.90 -15.42
N ALA A 394 -10.33 -11.38 -14.72
CA ALA A 394 -9.30 -10.51 -15.27
C ALA A 394 -7.95 -11.12 -14.93
N ARG A 395 -7.05 -11.21 -15.92
CA ARG A 395 -5.73 -11.85 -15.72
C ARG A 395 -4.89 -11.22 -14.60
N VAL A 396 -5.14 -9.95 -14.31
CA VAL A 396 -4.47 -9.21 -13.22
C VAL A 396 -4.92 -9.68 -11.83
N LEU A 397 -6.09 -10.30 -11.73
CA LEU A 397 -6.65 -10.76 -10.46
C LEU A 397 -5.97 -12.07 -10.06
N SER A 398 -5.21 -12.04 -8.97
CA SER A 398 -4.58 -13.20 -8.36
C SER A 398 -4.93 -13.30 -6.88
N ARG A 399 -4.51 -14.40 -6.27
CA ARG A 399 -4.59 -14.65 -4.83
C ARG A 399 -3.88 -13.57 -4.03
N GLU A 400 -2.67 -13.19 -4.41
CA GLU A 400 -1.85 -12.17 -3.77
C GLU A 400 -2.48 -10.78 -3.91
N LEU A 401 -3.11 -10.47 -5.05
CA LEU A 401 -3.87 -9.22 -5.22
C LEU A 401 -5.06 -9.17 -4.25
N LEU A 402 -5.82 -10.26 -4.15
CA LEU A 402 -6.97 -10.34 -3.25
C LEU A 402 -6.50 -10.24 -1.79
N TYR A 403 -5.48 -11.00 -1.40
CA TYR A 403 -4.85 -10.96 -0.08
C TYR A 403 -4.37 -9.56 0.29
N THR A 404 -3.63 -8.91 -0.61
CA THR A 404 -3.15 -7.54 -0.41
C THR A 404 -4.32 -6.59 -0.23
N GLY A 405 -5.36 -6.70 -1.06
CA GLY A 405 -6.54 -5.84 -1.02
C GLY A 405 -7.32 -5.94 0.29
N ILE A 406 -7.53 -7.15 0.80
CA ILE A 406 -8.27 -7.34 2.07
C ILE A 406 -7.44 -6.88 3.29
N THR A 407 -6.13 -7.07 3.27
CA THR A 407 -5.22 -6.69 4.37
C THR A 407 -4.99 -5.18 4.46
N ARG A 408 -5.46 -4.40 3.48
CA ARG A 408 -5.46 -2.93 3.59
C ARG A 408 -6.50 -2.42 4.61
N ALA A 409 -7.45 -3.25 5.03
CA ALA A 409 -8.51 -2.89 5.96
C ALA A 409 -8.05 -3.05 7.43
N ARG A 410 -8.28 -2.02 8.26
CA ARG A 410 -7.97 -2.07 9.70
C ARG A 410 -9.18 -2.34 10.60
N ARG A 411 -10.38 -1.93 10.18
CA ARG A 411 -11.61 -2.01 11.01
C ARG A 411 -12.80 -2.60 10.27
N ALA A 412 -12.95 -2.29 8.98
CA ALA A 412 -14.07 -2.78 8.17
C ALA A 412 -13.64 -3.08 6.74
N LEU A 413 -14.14 -4.19 6.20
CA LEU A 413 -13.93 -4.64 4.83
C LEU A 413 -15.29 -4.89 4.18
N HIS A 414 -15.57 -4.21 3.08
CA HIS A 414 -16.66 -4.54 2.18
C HIS A 414 -16.07 -5.18 0.92
N LEU A 415 -16.33 -6.47 0.70
CA LEU A 415 -15.87 -7.21 -0.47
C LEU A 415 -17.04 -7.39 -1.45
N ALA A 416 -16.93 -6.80 -2.63
CA ALA A 416 -17.92 -6.91 -3.70
C ALA A 416 -17.36 -7.73 -4.87
N GLY A 417 -17.97 -8.88 -5.15
CA GLY A 417 -17.52 -9.79 -6.19
C GLY A 417 -18.19 -11.16 -6.12
N SER A 418 -18.36 -11.80 -7.27
CA SER A 418 -19.03 -13.10 -7.37
C SER A 418 -18.12 -14.26 -6.96
N GLU A 419 -18.72 -15.37 -6.52
CA GLU A 419 -18.02 -16.62 -6.25
C GLU A 419 -17.09 -17.05 -7.40
N ALA A 420 -17.56 -16.96 -8.65
CA ALA A 420 -16.77 -17.37 -9.81
C ALA A 420 -15.46 -16.57 -9.94
N VAL A 421 -15.51 -15.26 -9.69
CA VAL A 421 -14.35 -14.37 -9.75
C VAL A 421 -13.40 -14.62 -8.59
N ILE A 422 -13.92 -14.83 -7.38
CA ILE A 422 -13.12 -15.15 -6.20
C ILE A 422 -12.39 -16.48 -6.39
N ARG A 423 -13.08 -17.54 -6.83
CA ARG A 423 -12.45 -18.83 -7.12
C ARG A 423 -11.35 -18.72 -8.17
N SER A 424 -11.62 -17.98 -9.25
CA SER A 424 -10.62 -17.73 -10.31
C SER A 424 -9.40 -16.97 -9.79
N ALA A 425 -9.60 -15.99 -8.91
CA ALA A 425 -8.52 -15.26 -8.27
C ALA A 425 -7.64 -16.18 -7.43
N LEU A 426 -8.26 -16.99 -6.56
CA LEU A 426 -7.59 -17.86 -5.60
C LEU A 426 -6.83 -19.02 -6.27
N ALA A 427 -7.30 -19.46 -7.44
CA ALA A 427 -6.60 -20.45 -8.25
C ALA A 427 -5.35 -19.90 -8.97
N ARG A 428 -5.15 -18.58 -9.00
CA ARG A 428 -4.06 -17.92 -9.73
C ARG A 428 -3.04 -17.32 -8.79
N HIS A 429 -1.77 -17.63 -9.04
CA HIS A 429 -0.63 -17.03 -8.38
C HIS A 429 0.01 -15.94 -9.23
N ALA A 430 0.38 -14.81 -8.61
CA ALA A 430 1.18 -13.75 -9.19
C ALA A 430 2.70 -14.03 -9.14
N ALA A 431 3.10 -15.30 -9.06
CA ALA A 431 4.51 -15.67 -9.02
C ALA A 431 5.22 -15.36 -10.35
N ARG A 432 6.35 -14.64 -10.27
CA ARG A 432 7.22 -14.37 -11.42
C ARG A 432 8.29 -15.44 -11.51
N ILE A 433 8.50 -15.99 -12.71
CA ILE A 433 9.56 -16.96 -12.95
C ILE A 433 10.91 -16.25 -12.75
N SER A 434 11.68 -16.67 -11.75
CA SER A 434 13.04 -16.21 -11.52
C SER A 434 13.98 -17.40 -11.26
N GLY A 435 15.21 -17.31 -11.75
CA GLY A 435 16.29 -18.23 -11.38
C GLY A 435 17.02 -17.83 -10.10
N LEU A 436 16.56 -16.79 -9.40
CA LEU A 436 17.27 -16.20 -8.27
C LEU A 436 17.37 -17.19 -7.11
N ALA A 437 16.27 -17.83 -6.73
CA ALA A 437 16.26 -18.81 -5.64
C ALA A 437 17.30 -19.92 -5.89
N TRP A 438 17.33 -20.46 -7.11
CA TRP A 438 18.32 -21.47 -7.52
C TRP A 438 19.76 -20.94 -7.45
N ARG A 439 20.01 -19.71 -7.90
CA ARG A 439 21.34 -19.08 -7.81
C ARG A 439 21.77 -18.81 -6.37
N LEU A 440 20.82 -18.56 -5.47
CA LEU A 440 21.03 -18.40 -4.03
C LEU A 440 21.17 -19.74 -3.29
N GLY A 441 21.10 -20.86 -4.01
CA GLY A 441 21.31 -22.20 -3.44
C GLY A 441 20.05 -22.92 -2.97
N ALA A 442 18.85 -22.41 -3.31
CA ALA A 442 17.61 -23.13 -3.02
C ALA A 442 17.61 -24.49 -3.73
N GLN A 443 17.42 -25.56 -2.96
CA GLN A 443 17.17 -26.89 -3.53
C GLN A 443 15.81 -26.87 -4.24
N GLN A 444 15.73 -27.48 -5.43
CA GLN A 444 14.46 -27.60 -6.17
C GLN A 444 13.42 -28.29 -5.29
N GLN A 445 12.41 -27.56 -4.85
CA GLN A 445 11.17 -28.18 -4.39
C GLN A 445 10.51 -28.80 -5.62
N ALA A 446 10.30 -30.11 -5.61
CA ALA A 446 9.54 -30.80 -6.64
C ALA A 446 8.17 -30.13 -6.76
N ALA A 447 7.77 -29.75 -7.97
CA ALA A 447 6.45 -29.23 -8.23
C ALA A 447 5.40 -30.19 -7.62
N PRO A 448 4.30 -29.68 -7.02
CA PRO A 448 3.26 -30.55 -6.49
C PRO A 448 2.83 -31.50 -7.61
N ALA A 449 2.86 -32.80 -7.33
CA ALA A 449 2.51 -33.83 -8.29
C ALA A 449 1.14 -33.49 -8.88
N LYS A 450 1.11 -33.29 -10.20
CA LYS A 450 -0.13 -33.16 -10.97
C LYS A 450 -1.03 -34.32 -10.51
N PRO A 451 -2.28 -34.08 -10.06
CA PRO A 451 -3.16 -35.18 -9.71
C PRO A 451 -3.24 -36.12 -10.91
N ALA A 452 -3.00 -37.40 -10.67
CA ALA A 452 -2.93 -38.42 -11.71
C ALA A 452 -4.20 -38.35 -12.54
N THR A 453 -4.08 -37.83 -13.77
CA THR A 453 -5.10 -38.04 -14.79
C THR A 453 -5.22 -39.55 -14.95
N GLY A 454 -6.42 -40.09 -14.68
CA GLY A 454 -6.74 -41.50 -14.87
C GLY A 454 -6.36 -42.00 -16.27
N PRO A 455 -6.28 -43.32 -16.49
CA PRO A 455 -5.70 -43.89 -17.69
C PRO A 455 -6.35 -43.30 -18.95
N SER A 456 -5.56 -42.54 -19.70
CA SER A 456 -5.91 -42.02 -21.02
C SER A 456 -6.17 -43.21 -21.93
N THR A 457 -7.44 -43.49 -22.20
CA THR A 457 -7.83 -44.36 -23.30
C THR A 457 -7.46 -43.67 -24.62
N ALA A 458 -6.74 -44.42 -25.46
CA ALA A 458 -6.38 -44.13 -26.85
C ALA A 458 -5.38 -42.98 -27.09
N LEU A 459 -4.15 -43.38 -27.44
CA LEU A 459 -3.19 -42.55 -28.19
C LEU A 459 -3.83 -42.13 -29.52
N PRO A 460 -3.86 -40.83 -29.89
CA PRO A 460 -4.26 -40.43 -31.23
C PRO A 460 -3.19 -40.89 -32.23
N VAL A 461 -3.60 -41.73 -33.18
CA VAL A 461 -2.78 -42.10 -34.35
C VAL A 461 -2.69 -40.89 -35.27
N GLN A 462 -1.46 -40.46 -35.53
CA GLN A 462 -1.12 -39.38 -36.44
C GLN A 462 -1.52 -39.79 -37.88
N GLY A 463 -2.59 -39.23 -38.45
CA GLY A 463 -2.95 -39.48 -39.86
C GLY A 463 -4.41 -39.37 -40.33
N SER A 464 -5.39 -39.00 -39.51
CA SER A 464 -6.78 -38.84 -39.98
C SER A 464 -7.24 -37.38 -39.99
N LEU A 465 -6.77 -36.64 -40.98
CA LEU A 465 -7.44 -35.44 -41.50
C LEU A 465 -7.56 -35.62 -43.01
N PHE A 466 -8.63 -36.29 -43.41
CA PHE A 466 -9.39 -36.06 -44.65
C PHE A 466 -10.83 -36.47 -44.39
#